data_AF-A0A378MEW4-F1
#
_entry.id   AF-A0A378MEW4-F1
#
_cell.length_a   1.000
_cell.length_b   1.000
_cell.length_c   1.000
_cell.angle_alpha   90.00
_cell.angle_beta   90.00
_cell.angle_gamma   90.00
#
_symmetry.space_group_name_H-M   'P 1'
#
loop_
_entity.id
_entity.type
_entity.pdbx_description
1 polymer ?
#
loop_
_entity_poly.entity_id
_entity_poly.type
_entity_poly.pdbx_seq_one_letter_code
_entity_poly.pdbx_strand_id
1 'polypeptide(L)' 'MKMHGFSVHALTLTGYDKNNFYYNDCWTGQKNVKISKKALDNTWKTHKRRAISY' A
#
# COMPACT_ATOMS: atom_id res chain seq x y z
N MET A 1 -3.77 2.11 -9.66
CA MET A 1 -2.81 1.01 -9.87
C MET A 1 -3.57 -0.29 -9.63
N LYS A 2 -3.43 -1.31 -10.49
CA LYS A 2 -3.95 -2.67 -10.18
C LYS A 2 -2.79 -3.48 -9.61
N MET A 3 -2.93 -3.98 -8.38
CA MET A 3 -1.95 -4.89 -7.78
C MET A 3 -2.35 -6.32 -8.14
N HIS A 4 -1.50 -7.03 -8.87
CA HIS A 4 -1.68 -8.44 -9.25
C HIS A 4 -2.99 -8.74 -10.01
N GLY A 5 -3.51 -7.76 -10.75
CA GLY A 5 -4.77 -7.90 -11.49
C GLY A 5 -6.04 -7.72 -10.66
N PHE A 6 -5.94 -7.56 -9.33
CA PHE A 6 -7.08 -7.35 -8.44
C PHE A 6 -7.54 -5.89 -8.39
N SER A 7 -8.83 -5.68 -8.14
CA SER A 7 -9.44 -4.36 -7.95
C SER A 7 -9.25 -3.82 -6.53
N VAL A 8 -8.98 -4.69 -5.57
CA VAL A 8 -8.71 -4.36 -4.16
C VAL A 8 -7.57 -5.23 -3.65
N HIS A 9 -6.74 -4.66 -2.77
CA HIS A 9 -5.69 -5.38 -2.05
C HIS A 9 -5.51 -4.74 -0.67
N ALA A 10 -5.26 -5.55 0.35
CA ALA A 10 -5.02 -5.08 1.71
C ALA A 10 -3.52 -5.17 2.01
N LEU A 11 -2.93 -4.08 2.47
CA LEU A 11 -1.50 -3.96 2.72
C LEU A 11 -1.23 -3.62 4.18
N THR A 12 -0.18 -4.22 4.75
CA THR A 12 0.36 -3.79 6.05
C THR A 12 1.50 -2.82 5.81
N LEU A 13 1.28 -1.54 6.11
CA LEU A 13 2.35 -0.54 6.08
C LEU A 13 3.31 -0.78 7.26
N THR A 14 4.61 -0.81 6.98
CA THR A 14 5.66 -1.11 7.97
C THR A 14 6.61 0.06 8.21
N GLY A 15 6.54 1.10 7.37
CA GLY A 15 7.37 2.30 7.53
C GLY A 15 7.11 3.33 6.45
N TYR A 16 7.79 4.48 6.56
CA TYR A 16 7.76 5.54 5.57
C TYR A 16 9.04 6.37 5.60
N ASP A 17 9.34 7.03 4.48
CA ASP A 17 10.40 8.04 4.37
C ASP A 17 9.81 9.37 3.83
N LYS A 18 10.65 10.29 3.36
CA LYS A 18 10.22 11.57 2.78
C LYS A 18 9.23 11.37 1.61
N ASN A 19 9.46 10.40 0.75
CA ASN A 19 8.81 10.20 -0.55
C ASN A 19 7.98 8.91 -0.65
N ASN A 20 8.20 7.91 0.21
CA ASN A 20 7.64 6.57 0.07
C ASN A 20 7.02 6.04 1.37
N PHE A 21 6.11 5.09 1.20
CA PHE A 21 5.69 4.13 2.21
C PHE A 21 6.30 2.77 1.88
N TYR A 22 6.49 1.97 2.92
CA TYR A 22 6.97 0.58 2.84
C TYR A 22 5.88 -0.35 3.35
N TYR A 23 5.75 -1.51 2.72
CA TYR A 23 4.78 -2.53 3.12
C TYR A 23 5.30 -3.94 2.86
N ASN A 24 4.66 -4.91 3.52
CA ASN A 24 4.81 -6.33 3.22
C ASN A 24 3.62 -6.80 2.37
N ASP A 25 3.91 -7.46 1.25
CA ASP A 25 2.88 -7.99 0.36
C ASP A 25 2.53 -9.43 0.72
N CYS A 26 1.31 -9.64 1.23
CA CYS A 26 0.85 -10.97 1.62
C CYS A 26 0.58 -11.89 0.43
N TRP A 27 0.42 -11.36 -0.79
CA TRP A 27 0.21 -12.17 -1.98
C TRP A 27 1.52 -12.78 -2.49
N THR A 28 2.57 -11.97 -2.59
CA THR A 28 3.87 -12.40 -3.15
C THR A 28 4.89 -12.82 -2.10
N GLY A 29 4.63 -12.51 -0.81
CA GLY A 29 5.59 -12.71 0.28
C GLY A 29 6.74 -11.69 0.31
N GLN A 30 6.75 -10.70 -0.61
CA GLN A 30 7.80 -9.69 -0.66
C GLN A 30 7.73 -8.76 0.56
N LYS A 31 8.89 -8.48 1.14
CA LYS A 31 9.06 -7.57 2.29
C LYS A 31 9.67 -6.25 1.83
N ASN A 32 9.39 -5.18 2.59
CA ASN A 32 9.94 -3.84 2.33
C ASN A 32 9.67 -3.32 0.91
N VAL A 33 8.53 -3.71 0.33
CA VAL A 33 8.11 -3.18 -0.98
C VAL A 33 7.80 -1.70 -0.79
N LYS A 34 8.31 -0.86 -1.69
CA LYS A 34 8.09 0.58 -1.64
C LYS A 34 6.96 1.02 -2.56
N ILE A 35 6.16 1.95 -2.10
CA ILE A 35 5.17 2.69 -2.91
C ILE A 35 5.33 4.17 -2.65
N SER A 36 5.33 5.00 -3.70
CA SER A 36 5.43 6.44 -3.52
C SER A 36 4.18 6.98 -2.81
N LYS A 37 4.34 8.02 -1.98
CA LYS A 37 3.21 8.65 -1.28
C LYS A 37 2.10 9.07 -2.24
N LYS A 38 2.48 9.62 -3.41
CA LYS A 38 1.54 10.02 -4.47
C LYS A 38 0.78 8.83 -5.05
N ALA A 39 1.45 7.71 -5.32
CA ALA A 39 0.79 6.52 -5.86
C ALA A 39 -0.16 5.89 -4.84
N LEU A 40 0.25 5.83 -3.57
CA LEU A 40 -0.59 5.32 -2.50
C LEU A 40 -1.81 6.22 -2.30
N ASP A 41 -1.66 7.54 -2.12
CA ASP A 41 -2.80 8.44 -1.90
C ASP A 41 -3.80 8.42 -3.07
N ASN A 42 -3.30 8.37 -4.31
CA ASN A 42 -4.16 8.27 -5.49
C ASN A 42 -5.03 7.02 -5.53
N THR A 43 -4.56 5.91 -4.97
CA THR A 43 -5.32 4.65 -4.90
C THR A 43 -6.15 4.60 -3.61
N TRP A 44 -5.55 4.98 -2.48
CA TRP A 44 -6.19 4.94 -1.17
C TRP A 44 -7.43 5.84 -1.09
N LYS A 45 -7.40 7.01 -1.76
CA LYS A 45 -8.56 7.91 -1.88
C LYS A 45 -9.75 7.24 -2.57
N THR A 46 -9.54 6.40 -3.59
CA THR A 46 -10.63 5.70 -4.29
C THR A 46 -11.25 4.60 -3.44
N HIS A 47 -10.56 4.17 -2.37
CA HIS A 47 -11.03 3.20 -1.39
C HIS A 47 -11.42 3.84 -0.05
N LYS A 48 -11.85 5.12 -0.08
CA LYS A 48 -12.32 5.89 1.09
C LYS A 48 -11.31 6.02 2.22
N ARG A 49 -10.00 5.94 1.89
CA ARG A 49 -8.89 6.03 2.84
C ARG A 49 -9.04 5.15 4.10
N ARG A 50 -9.59 3.94 3.93
CA ARG A 50 -9.75 2.99 5.05
C ARG A 50 -8.40 2.51 5.58
N ALA A 51 -8.25 2.52 6.90
CA ALA A 51 -7.11 1.95 7.62
C ALA A 51 -7.56 1.46 9.01
N ILE A 52 -6.83 0.50 9.55
CA ILE A 52 -7.02 -0.05 10.90
C ILE A 52 -5.63 -0.10 11.55
N SER A 53 -5.56 0.19 12.85
CA SER A 53 -4.36 0.10 13.69
C SER A 53 -4.78 -0.29 15.12
N TYR A 54 -3.82 -0.58 16.00
CA TYR A 54 -4.03 -0.98 17.40
C TYR A 54 -3.08 -0.23 18.33
#